data_AF-A0A1J4W0J1-F1
#
_entry.id   AF-A0A1J4W0J1-F1
#
_cell.length_a   1.000
_cell.length_b   1.000
_cell.length_c   1.000
_cell.angle_alpha   90.00
_cell.angle_beta   90.00
_cell.angle_gamma   90.00
#
_symmetry.space_group_name_H-M   'P 1'
#
loop_
_entity.id
_entity.type
_entity.pdbx_description
1 polymer ?
#
loop_
_entity_poly.entity_id
_entity_poly.type
_entity_poly.pdbx_seq_one_letter_code
_entity_poly.pdbx_strand_id
1 'polypeptide(L)'
;MILNKKGEMELFTKILYIIVIIIVFGALTYFIFDSASGRVVKNQIISKQVALILDQAEINDVITIEHEENFKLAIEDQNVILKQGSSNSEKSSYFMPGSYSYPFYNINKIKITGTETKTVLSLEKNE
;
A
#
# COMPACT_ATOMS: atom_id res chain seq x y z
N MET A 1 32.13 -53.89 2.19
CA MET A 1 31.64 -52.77 1.35
C MET A 1 31.98 -51.49 2.08
N ILE A 2 33.04 -50.78 1.68
CA ILE A 2 33.43 -49.53 2.34
C ILE A 2 32.40 -48.49 1.91
N LEU A 3 31.46 -48.13 2.81
CA LEU A 3 30.52 -47.05 2.56
C LEU A 3 31.33 -45.78 2.26
N ASN A 4 31.10 -45.20 1.08
CA ASN A 4 31.83 -44.08 0.54
C ASN A 4 31.35 -42.77 1.21
N LYS A 5 31.58 -42.65 2.54
CA LYS A 5 31.05 -41.57 3.39
C LYS A 5 31.49 -40.16 2.98
N LYS A 6 32.63 -40.03 2.27
CA LYS A 6 33.08 -38.73 1.74
C LYS A 6 32.20 -38.22 0.60
N GLY A 7 31.75 -39.10 -0.30
CA GLY A 7 30.90 -38.72 -1.43
C GLY A 7 29.48 -38.33 -1.00
N GLU A 8 28.93 -39.00 0.02
CA GLU A 8 27.62 -38.66 0.58
C GLU A 8 27.63 -37.30 1.28
N MET A 9 28.70 -36.97 2.00
CA MET A 9 28.82 -35.67 2.67
C MET A 9 28.98 -34.53 1.66
N GLU A 10 29.78 -34.71 0.62
CA GLU A 10 29.91 -33.71 -0.46
C GLU A 10 28.61 -33.51 -1.25
N LEU A 11 27.88 -34.58 -1.54
CA LEU A 11 26.57 -34.51 -2.19
C LEU A 11 25.56 -33.75 -1.31
N PHE A 12 25.52 -34.05 -0.01
CA PHE A 12 24.66 -33.35 0.94
C PHE A 12 24.96 -31.85 0.99
N THR A 13 26.23 -31.46 1.06
CA THR A 13 26.64 -30.04 1.06
C THR A 13 26.23 -29.33 -0.24
N LYS A 14 26.40 -29.98 -1.41
CA LYS A 14 25.98 -29.41 -2.69
C LYS A 14 24.46 -29.25 -2.80
N ILE A 15 23.69 -30.23 -2.34
CA ILE A 15 22.22 -30.15 -2.31
C ILE A 15 21.77 -29.01 -1.41
N LEU A 16 22.34 -28.89 -0.20
CA LEU A 16 22.00 -27.83 0.74
C LEU A 16 22.33 -26.45 0.17
N TYR A 17 23.47 -26.31 -0.51
CA TYR A 17 23.85 -25.08 -1.20
C TYR A 17 22.85 -24.68 -2.30
N ILE A 18 22.41 -25.64 -3.12
CA ILE A 18 21.38 -25.40 -4.15
C ILE A 18 20.07 -24.94 -3.52
N ILE A 19 19.64 -25.58 -2.41
CA ILE A 19 18.42 -25.19 -1.70
C ILE A 19 18.53 -23.76 -1.18
N VAL A 20 19.66 -23.37 -0.58
CA VAL A 20 19.89 -22.00 -0.10
C VAL A 20 19.82 -21.00 -1.25
N ILE A 21 20.43 -21.31 -2.40
CA ILE A 21 20.35 -20.46 -3.59
C ILE A 21 18.89 -20.28 -4.04
N ILE A 22 18.12 -21.37 -4.13
CA ILE A 22 16.72 -21.32 -4.55
C ILE A 22 15.91 -20.42 -3.60
N ILE A 23 16.12 -20.55 -2.29
CA ILE A 23 15.43 -19.73 -1.28
C ILE A 23 15.81 -18.26 -1.44
N VAL A 24 17.10 -17.96 -1.56
CA VAL A 24 17.59 -16.57 -1.69
C VAL A 24 17.08 -15.93 -2.97
N PHE A 25 17.19 -16.61 -4.12
CA PHE A 25 16.68 -16.10 -5.39
C PHE A 25 15.16 -16.01 -5.41
N GLY A 26 14.44 -16.94 -4.78
CA GLY A 26 13.00 -16.87 -4.62
C GLY A 26 12.56 -15.63 -3.84
N ALA A 27 13.21 -15.36 -2.70
CA ALA A 27 12.94 -14.17 -1.89
C ALA A 27 13.27 -12.87 -2.63
N LEU A 28 14.41 -12.83 -3.34
CA LEU A 28 14.80 -11.69 -4.18
C LEU A 28 13.81 -11.43 -5.31
N THR A 29 13.36 -12.49 -5.99
CA THR A 29 12.38 -12.39 -7.06
C THR A 29 11.05 -11.88 -6.54
N TYR A 30 10.57 -12.41 -5.41
CA TYR A 30 9.37 -11.92 -4.73
C TYR A 30 9.47 -10.43 -4.37
N PHE A 31 10.60 -10.02 -3.78
CA PHE A 31 10.85 -8.62 -3.42
C PHE A 31 10.89 -7.70 -4.63
N ILE A 32 11.53 -8.12 -5.73
CA ILE A 32 11.58 -7.36 -6.98
C ILE A 32 10.17 -7.23 -7.57
N PHE A 33 9.36 -8.29 -7.59
CA PHE A 33 7.99 -8.21 -8.10
C PHE A 33 7.11 -7.28 -7.26
N ASP A 34 7.24 -7.33 -5.93
CA ASP A 34 6.53 -6.43 -5.03
C ASP A 34 6.95 -4.96 -5.27
N SER A 35 8.26 -4.71 -5.36
CA SER A 35 8.82 -3.38 -5.63
C SER A 35 8.48 -2.86 -7.04
N ALA A 36 8.55 -3.72 -8.05
CA ALA A 36 8.29 -3.39 -9.46
C ALA A 36 6.81 -3.14 -9.74
N SER A 37 5.91 -3.62 -8.88
CA SER A 37 4.47 -3.33 -9.01
C SER A 37 4.17 -1.82 -8.95
N GLY A 38 5.10 -1.00 -8.46
CA GLY A 38 4.97 0.45 -8.37
C GLY A 38 3.82 0.92 -7.46
N ARG A 39 3.12 -0.02 -6.83
CA ARG A 39 1.92 0.22 -6.02
C ARG A 39 2.21 1.10 -4.83
N VAL A 40 3.35 0.86 -4.19
CA VAL A 40 3.90 1.64 -3.07
C VAL A 40 4.09 3.10 -3.48
N VAL A 41 4.77 3.33 -4.62
CA VAL A 41 5.01 4.68 -5.16
C VAL A 41 3.71 5.35 -5.59
N LYS A 42 2.80 4.60 -6.23
CA LYS A 42 1.49 5.08 -6.65
C LYS A 42 0.65 5.56 -5.46
N ASN A 43 0.59 4.75 -4.38
CA ASN A 43 -0.10 5.13 -3.15
C ASN A 43 0.50 6.40 -2.56
N GLN A 44 1.83 6.50 -2.49
CA GLN A 44 2.48 7.70 -1.97
C GLN A 44 2.14 8.96 -2.80
N ILE A 45 2.15 8.84 -4.13
CA ILE A 45 1.83 9.96 -5.03
C ILE A 45 0.38 10.39 -4.84
N ILE A 46 -0.57 9.45 -4.81
CA ILE A 46 -2.00 9.76 -4.65
C ILE A 46 -2.25 10.41 -3.28
N SER A 47 -1.74 9.85 -2.17
CA SER A 47 -1.91 10.44 -0.84
C SER A 47 -1.38 11.88 -0.79
N LYS A 48 -0.21 12.13 -1.39
CA LYS A 48 0.39 13.46 -1.45
C LYS A 48 -0.42 14.43 -2.29
N GLN A 49 -0.91 14.00 -3.46
CA GLN A 49 -1.73 14.85 -4.33
C GLN A 49 -3.02 15.26 -3.63
N VAL A 50 -3.71 14.31 -2.99
CA VAL A 50 -4.96 14.62 -2.27
C VAL A 50 -4.69 15.53 -1.08
N ALA A 51 -3.63 15.32 -0.31
CA ALA A 51 -3.26 16.22 0.79
C ALA A 51 -3.01 17.65 0.31
N LEU A 52 -2.30 17.84 -0.81
CA LEU A 52 -2.06 19.16 -1.39
C LEU A 52 -3.34 19.83 -1.91
N ILE A 53 -4.26 19.06 -2.50
CA ILE A 53 -5.56 19.59 -2.94
C ILE A 53 -6.36 20.02 -1.71
N LEU A 54 -6.37 19.21 -0.65
CA LEU A 54 -7.04 19.55 0.60
C LEU A 54 -6.44 20.81 1.23
N ASP A 55 -5.13 21.01 1.19
CA ASP A 55 -4.48 22.23 1.69
C ASP A 55 -4.88 23.49 0.94
N GLN A 56 -5.24 23.37 -0.35
CA GLN A 56 -5.62 24.48 -1.20
C GLN A 56 -7.13 24.71 -1.28
N ALA A 57 -7.93 23.75 -0.84
CA ALA A 57 -9.38 23.81 -0.97
C ALA A 57 -10.02 24.80 0.02
N GLU A 58 -10.99 25.54 -0.48
CA GLU A 58 -11.78 26.50 0.27
C GLU A 58 -13.08 25.87 0.80
N ILE A 59 -13.76 26.58 1.70
CA ILE A 59 -15.04 26.14 2.25
C ILE A 59 -16.07 26.09 1.11
N ASN A 60 -16.87 25.02 1.07
CA ASN A 60 -17.83 24.67 0.01
C ASN A 60 -17.22 24.09 -1.26
N ASP A 61 -15.90 23.91 -1.34
CA ASP A 61 -15.30 23.15 -2.43
C ASP A 61 -15.70 21.68 -2.36
N VAL A 62 -15.95 21.11 -3.55
CA VAL A 62 -16.26 19.70 -3.73
C VAL A 62 -15.20 19.09 -4.63
N ILE A 63 -14.32 18.30 -4.03
CA ILE A 63 -13.27 17.59 -4.75
C ILE A 63 -13.79 16.21 -5.09
N THR A 64 -13.81 15.88 -6.38
CA THR A 64 -14.21 14.57 -6.88
C THR A 64 -13.00 13.83 -7.42
N ILE A 65 -12.75 12.63 -6.91
CA ILE A 65 -11.67 11.75 -7.33
C ILE A 65 -12.31 10.48 -7.89
N GLU A 66 -12.12 10.26 -9.19
CA GLU A 66 -12.48 9.01 -9.85
C GLU A 66 -11.25 8.11 -9.91
N HIS A 67 -11.45 6.83 -9.60
CA HIS A 67 -10.36 5.87 -9.56
C HIS A 67 -10.75 4.52 -10.15
N GLU A 68 -9.85 3.97 -10.98
CA GLU A 68 -10.01 2.68 -11.63
C GLU A 68 -9.74 1.50 -10.69
N GLU A 69 -8.97 1.73 -9.64
CA GLU A 69 -8.61 0.69 -8.66
C GLU A 69 -9.49 0.78 -7.41
N ASN A 70 -9.78 -0.38 -6.82
CA ASN A 70 -10.44 -0.50 -5.51
C ASN A 70 -9.52 0.00 -4.40
N PHE A 71 -9.36 1.31 -4.27
CA PHE A 71 -8.77 1.93 -3.09
C PHE A 71 -9.82 2.79 -2.38
N LYS A 72 -9.69 2.87 -1.05
CA LYS A 72 -10.50 3.71 -0.18
C LYS A 72 -9.62 4.79 0.41
N LEU A 73 -10.01 6.04 0.22
CA LEU A 73 -9.36 7.17 0.86
C LEU A 73 -9.96 7.36 2.26
N ALA A 74 -9.11 7.55 3.26
CA ALA A 74 -9.49 7.84 4.62
C ALA A 74 -8.73 9.07 5.11
N ILE A 75 -9.37 9.83 5.99
CA ILE A 75 -8.76 10.95 6.70
C ILE A 75 -8.80 10.63 8.19
N GLU A 76 -7.63 10.49 8.79
CA GLU A 76 -7.46 10.22 10.22
C GLU A 76 -6.43 11.23 10.73
N ASP A 77 -6.73 11.97 11.81
CA ASP A 77 -5.81 12.90 12.47
C ASP A 77 -5.02 13.82 11.51
N GLN A 78 -5.71 14.51 10.60
CA GLN A 78 -5.10 15.38 9.57
C GLN A 78 -4.13 14.68 8.62
N ASN A 79 -4.26 13.37 8.45
CA ASN A 79 -3.51 12.61 7.48
C ASN A 79 -4.44 11.99 6.43
N VAL A 80 -4.06 12.12 5.16
CA VAL A 80 -4.65 11.36 4.07
C VAL A 80 -4.02 9.97 4.04
N ILE A 81 -4.85 8.94 4.11
CA ILE A 81 -4.44 7.54 4.12
C ILE A 81 -5.17 6.81 3.01
N LEU A 82 -4.43 6.05 2.20
CA LEU A 82 -5.00 5.13 1.21
C LEU A 82 -5.06 3.72 1.79
N LYS A 83 -6.26 3.15 1.79
CA LYS A 83 -6.55 1.77 2.18
C LYS A 83 -6.87 0.96 0.93
N GLN A 84 -6.36 -0.26 0.80
CA GLN A 84 -6.74 -1.12 -0.32
C GLN A 84 -8.13 -1.69 -0.05
N GLY A 85 -9.05 -1.51 -1.01
CA GLY A 85 -10.36 -2.14 -1.00
C GLY A 85 -10.21 -3.63 -1.30
N SER A 86 -10.45 -4.49 -0.31
CA SER A 86 -10.65 -5.90 -0.57
C SER A 86 -12.00 -6.07 -1.26
N SER A 87 -12.02 -6.72 -2.41
CA SER A 87 -13.22 -7.00 -3.22
C SER A 87 -14.29 -7.85 -2.51
N ASN A 88 -14.10 -8.23 -1.24
CA ASN A 88 -14.99 -9.15 -0.52
C ASN A 88 -15.14 -8.88 0.98
N SER A 89 -14.90 -7.67 1.49
CA SER A 89 -15.29 -7.37 2.87
C SER A 89 -15.71 -5.93 3.10
N GLU A 90 -16.97 -5.78 3.51
CA GLU A 90 -17.59 -4.54 4.00
C GLU A 90 -16.88 -3.92 5.21
N LYS A 91 -15.80 -4.54 5.72
CA LYS A 91 -14.96 -4.04 6.80
C LYS A 91 -13.51 -4.44 6.57
N SER A 92 -12.83 -3.79 5.63
CA SER A 92 -11.37 -3.76 5.65
C SER A 92 -10.92 -2.40 6.16
N SER A 93 -10.99 -2.22 7.47
CA SER A 93 -10.37 -1.11 8.22
C SER A 93 -8.92 -1.42 8.59
N TYR A 94 -8.30 -2.41 7.94
CA TYR A 94 -6.93 -2.79 8.21
C TYR A 94 -5.98 -1.77 7.58
N PHE A 95 -5.26 -1.05 8.45
CA PHE A 95 -4.03 -0.36 8.13
C PHE A 95 -3.09 -1.40 7.50
N MET A 96 -2.73 -1.25 6.22
CA MET A 96 -1.75 -2.15 5.64
C MET A 96 -0.37 -1.84 6.25
N PRO A 97 0.47 -2.85 6.54
CA PRO A 97 1.89 -2.61 6.61
C PRO A 97 2.33 -2.06 5.23
N GLY A 98 2.61 -0.75 5.17
CA GLY A 98 2.90 -0.03 3.92
C GLY A 98 1.81 0.96 3.45
N SER A 99 0.74 1.22 4.23
CA SER A 99 -0.17 2.32 3.92
C SER A 99 0.51 3.66 4.17
N TYR A 100 0.64 4.46 3.11
CA TYR A 100 1.23 5.79 3.17
C TYR A 100 0.23 6.78 3.72
N SER A 101 0.60 7.42 4.83
CA SER A 101 -0.08 8.62 5.32
C SER A 101 0.65 9.85 4.81
N TYR A 102 -0.10 10.88 4.47
CA TYR A 102 0.47 12.19 4.17
C TYR A 102 -0.30 13.27 4.93
N PRO A 103 0.38 14.10 5.73
CA PRO A 103 -0.30 15.13 6.50
C PRO A 103 -0.79 16.26 5.58
N PHE A 104 -1.93 16.84 5.95
CA PHE A 104 -2.44 18.10 5.42
C PHE A 104 -2.70 19.05 6.59
N TYR A 105 -2.72 20.35 6.32
CA TYR A 105 -2.78 21.43 7.32
C TYR A 105 -4.06 22.27 7.24
N ASN A 106 -4.98 21.94 6.34
CA ASN A 106 -6.28 22.59 6.28
C ASN A 106 -7.03 22.41 7.62
N ILE A 107 -7.43 23.54 8.22
CA ILE A 107 -8.12 23.58 9.51
C ILE A 107 -9.61 23.23 9.40
N ASN A 108 -10.15 23.18 8.18
CA ASN A 108 -11.55 22.90 7.94
C ASN A 108 -11.88 21.42 8.10
N LYS A 109 -13.13 21.12 8.44
CA LYS A 109 -13.60 19.75 8.60
C LYS A 109 -13.80 19.14 7.21
N ILE A 110 -13.22 17.97 6.98
CA ILE A 110 -13.37 17.27 5.69
C ILE A 110 -14.35 16.13 5.85
N LYS A 111 -15.38 16.14 5.01
CA LYS A 111 -16.35 15.06 4.90
C LYS A 111 -16.03 14.22 3.67
N ILE A 112 -15.83 12.93 3.90
CA ILE A 112 -15.61 11.95 2.83
C ILE A 112 -16.91 11.20 2.59
N THR A 113 -17.37 11.21 1.36
CA THR A 113 -18.46 10.33 0.88
C THR A 113 -18.01 9.67 -0.42
N GLY A 114 -18.64 8.58 -0.84
CA GLY A 114 -18.22 7.92 -2.07
C GLY A 114 -18.68 6.49 -2.22
N THR A 115 -18.38 5.94 -3.39
CA THR A 115 -18.54 4.54 -3.78
C THR A 115 -17.16 3.89 -3.94
N GLU A 116 -17.10 2.64 -4.41
CA GLU A 116 -15.83 1.92 -4.62
C GLU A 116 -14.94 2.50 -5.71
N THR A 117 -15.49 3.30 -6.64
CA THR A 117 -14.78 3.86 -7.80
C THR A 117 -14.73 5.39 -7.78
N LYS A 118 -15.39 6.02 -6.81
CA LYS A 118 -15.53 7.47 -6.73
C LYS A 118 -15.50 7.93 -5.29
N THR A 119 -14.53 8.78 -4.95
CA THR A 119 -14.46 9.47 -3.67
C THR A 119 -14.79 10.95 -3.85
N VAL A 120 -15.66 11.47 -2.98
CA VAL A 120 -16.06 12.88 -2.93
C VAL A 120 -15.66 13.46 -1.58
N LEU A 121 -14.85 14.51 -1.61
CA LEU A 121 -14.42 15.25 -0.43
C LEU A 121 -15.12 16.61 -0.43
N SER A 122 -15.76 16.95 0.68
CA SER A 122 -16.41 18.23 0.89
C SER A 122 -15.82 18.92 2.12
N LEU A 123 -15.46 20.19 1.98
CA LEU A 123 -14.92 20.99 3.07
C LEU A 123 -16.04 21.78 3.76
N GLU A 124 -16.22 21.52 5.04
CA GLU A 124 -17.15 22.19 5.93
C GLU A 124 -16.37 23.08 6.90
N LYS A 125 -16.95 24.22 7.28
CA LYS A 125 -16.35 25.11 8.27
C LYS A 125 -16.19 24.37 9.60
N ASN A 126 -15.01 24.47 10.21
CA ASN A 126 -14.79 23.97 11.56
C ASN A 126 -15.46 24.95 12.54
N GLU A 127 -16.40 24.47 13.35
CA GLU A 127 -17.12 25.29 14.35
C GLU A 127 -16.24 25.65 15.54
#